data_AF-A0A9E3QUJ0-F1
#
_entry.id   AF-A0A9E3QUJ0-F1
#
_cell.length_a   1.000
_cell.length_b   1.000
_cell.length_c   1.000
_cell.angle_alpha   90.00
_cell.angle_beta   90.00
_cell.angle_gamma   90.00
#
_symmetry.space_group_name_H-M   'P 1'
#
loop_
_entity.id
_entity.type
_entity.pdbx_description
1 polymer ?
#
loop_
_entity_poly.entity_id
_entity_poly.type
_entity_poly.pdbx_seq_one_letter_code
_entity_poly.pdbx_strand_id
1 'polypeptide(L)'
;MATISITQLFAQAALEVNGKKLENLKPETVISKLGLDSVAVMELVSYFEEKLSIRMPDEDLAKVQTINDLATLVKRLVPPGTEVGA
;
A
#
# COMPACT_ATOMS: atom_id res chain seq x y z
N MET A 1 5.64 20.00 0.90
CA MET A 1 4.90 19.03 0.06
C MET A 1 5.13 17.67 0.68
N ALA A 2 4.08 16.92 0.99
CA ALA A 2 4.22 15.58 1.56
C ALA A 2 4.30 14.58 0.41
N THR A 3 5.49 14.05 0.15
CA THR A 3 5.70 12.99 -0.83
C THR A 3 5.51 11.64 -0.15
N ILE A 4 4.61 10.83 -0.67
CA ILE A 4 4.25 9.53 -0.12
C ILE A 4 4.82 8.45 -1.03
N SER A 5 5.80 7.72 -0.51
CA SER A 5 6.39 6.58 -1.20
C SER A 5 5.66 5.29 -0.79
N ILE A 6 4.88 4.72 -1.70
CA ILE A 6 4.02 3.58 -1.43
C ILE A 6 4.85 2.33 -1.12
N THR A 7 5.94 2.12 -1.85
CA THR A 7 6.93 1.07 -1.54
C THR A 7 7.45 1.16 -0.11
N GLN A 8 7.83 2.36 0.37
CA GLN A 8 8.30 2.53 1.75
C GLN A 8 7.18 2.33 2.78
N LEU A 9 6.01 2.93 2.54
CA LEU A 9 4.87 2.81 3.46
C LEU A 9 4.44 1.35 3.59
N PHE A 10 4.43 0.63 2.48
CA PHE A 10 4.11 -0.79 2.43
C PHE A 10 5.15 -1.64 3.16
N ALA A 11 6.45 -1.39 2.94
CA ALA A 11 7.52 -2.09 3.64
C ALA A 11 7.47 -1.86 5.15
N GLN A 12 7.20 -0.62 5.56
CA GLN A 12 7.07 -0.28 6.98
C GLN A 12 5.86 -0.96 7.60
N ALA A 13 4.69 -0.85 6.97
CA ALA A 13 3.48 -1.45 7.49
C ALA A 13 3.58 -3.00 7.53
N ALA A 14 4.24 -3.63 6.55
CA ALA A 14 4.48 -5.08 6.56
C ALA A 14 5.41 -5.53 7.70
N LEU A 15 6.37 -4.68 8.07
CA LEU A 15 7.24 -4.90 9.23
C LEU A 15 6.47 -4.72 10.54
N GLU A 16 5.64 -3.70 10.65
CA GLU A 16 4.84 -3.43 11.86
C GLU A 16 3.76 -4.51 12.10
N VAL A 17 3.09 -4.95 11.02
CA VAL A 17 1.97 -5.91 11.10
C VAL A 17 2.46 -7.36 11.19
N ASN A 18 3.41 -7.76 10.35
CA ASN A 18 3.81 -9.16 10.18
C ASN A 18 5.29 -9.41 10.55
N GLY A 19 6.02 -8.40 11.04
CA GLY A 19 7.45 -8.53 11.29
C GLY A 19 8.29 -8.78 10.03
N LYS A 20 7.71 -8.61 8.84
CA LYS A 20 8.39 -8.89 7.57
C LYS A 20 9.11 -7.66 7.05
N LYS A 21 10.43 -7.74 6.99
CA LYS A 21 11.24 -6.72 6.33
C LYS A 21 11.19 -6.92 4.82
N LEU A 22 10.43 -6.08 4.13
CA LEU A 22 10.36 -6.05 2.68
C LEU A 22 11.39 -5.05 2.15
N GLU A 23 12.33 -5.53 1.35
CA GLU A 23 13.40 -4.71 0.77
C GLU A 23 13.35 -4.81 -0.75
N ASN A 24 13.77 -3.76 -1.45
CA ASN A 24 13.83 -3.71 -2.91
C ASN A 24 12.46 -3.93 -3.61
N LEU A 25 11.39 -3.43 -2.99
CA LEU A 25 10.07 -3.41 -3.62
C LEU A 25 10.10 -2.54 -4.87
N LYS A 26 9.57 -3.07 -5.96
CA LYS A 26 9.41 -2.36 -7.23
C LYS A 26 7.93 -2.15 -7.52
N PRO A 27 7.58 -1.19 -8.40
CA PRO A 27 6.19 -1.01 -8.83
C PRO A 27 5.59 -2.29 -9.44
N GLU A 28 6.40 -3.05 -10.18
CA GLU A 28 6.06 -4.35 -10.79
C GLU A 28 5.98 -5.52 -9.80
N THR A 29 6.33 -5.31 -8.53
CA THR A 29 6.30 -6.35 -7.51
C THR A 29 4.85 -6.74 -7.21
N VAL A 30 4.59 -8.05 -7.29
CA VAL A 30 3.29 -8.65 -6.99
C VAL A 30 3.16 -8.86 -5.48
N ILE A 31 2.11 -8.29 -4.87
CA ILE A 31 1.88 -8.32 -3.41
C ILE A 31 1.73 -9.76 -2.92
N SER A 32 0.99 -10.60 -3.64
CA SER A 32 0.82 -12.02 -3.29
C SER A 32 2.12 -12.82 -3.32
N LYS A 33 3.14 -12.38 -4.08
CA LYS A 33 4.46 -13.03 -4.11
C LYS A 33 5.35 -12.66 -2.94
N LEU A 34 4.99 -11.63 -2.17
CA LEU A 34 5.70 -11.22 -0.94
C LEU A 34 5.41 -12.17 0.23
N GLY A 35 4.51 -13.14 0.03
CA GLY A 35 4.08 -14.07 1.07
C GLY A 35 3.40 -13.33 2.22
N LEU A 36 2.60 -12.32 1.90
CA LEU A 36 1.74 -11.65 2.86
C LEU A 36 0.44 -12.43 2.95
N ASP A 37 0.06 -12.77 4.18
CA ASP A 37 -1.20 -13.44 4.47
C ASP A 37 -2.37 -12.50 4.22
N SER A 38 -3.56 -13.06 3.98
CA SER A 38 -4.78 -12.27 3.74
C SER A 38 -5.08 -11.31 4.88
N VAL A 39 -4.72 -11.66 6.12
CA VAL A 39 -4.84 -10.78 7.30
C VAL A 39 -3.86 -9.62 7.21
N ALA A 40 -2.60 -9.88 6.85
CA ALA A 40 -1.60 -8.84 6.70
C ALA A 40 -2.03 -7.81 5.64
N VAL A 41 -2.64 -8.25 4.54
CA VAL A 41 -3.17 -7.33 3.52
C VAL A 41 -4.29 -6.44 4.09
N MET A 42 -5.22 -6.98 4.88
CA MET A 42 -6.29 -6.19 5.50
C MET A 42 -5.75 -5.16 6.50
N GLU A 43 -4.77 -5.55 7.32
CA GLU A 43 -4.12 -4.65 8.28
C GLU A 43 -3.30 -3.56 7.57
N LEU A 44 -2.62 -3.90 6.47
CA LEU A 44 -1.92 -2.94 5.60
C LEU A 44 -2.90 -1.89 5.05
N VAL A 45 -4.08 -2.32 4.59
CA VAL A 45 -5.10 -1.41 4.10
C VAL A 45 -5.55 -0.46 5.20
N SER A 46 -5.91 -0.98 6.37
CA SER A 46 -6.30 -0.17 7.53
C SER A 46 -5.22 0.86 7.90
N TYR A 47 -3.95 0.45 7.91
CA TYR A 47 -2.82 1.33 8.16
C TYR A 47 -2.75 2.50 7.17
N PHE A 48 -2.96 2.22 5.88
CA PHE A 48 -2.94 3.26 4.85
C PHE A 48 -4.16 4.19 4.96
N GLU A 49 -5.35 3.64 5.20
CA GLU A 49 -6.58 4.41 5.42
C GLU A 49 -6.41 5.41 6.58
N GLU A 50 -5.86 4.96 7.71
CA GLU A 50 -5.60 5.83 8.86
C GLU A 50 -4.51 6.87 8.59
N LYS A 51 -3.38 6.46 8.00
CA LYS A 51 -2.25 7.37 7.73
C LYS A 51 -2.59 8.45 6.72
N LEU A 52 -3.36 8.09 5.70
CA LEU A 52 -3.69 8.98 4.59
C LEU A 52 -5.05 9.64 4.78
N SER A 53 -5.80 9.24 5.80
CA SER A 53 -7.18 9.68 6.04
C SER A 53 -8.07 9.45 4.80
N ILE A 54 -7.93 8.28 4.19
CA ILE A 54 -8.69 7.86 2.99
C ILE A 54 -9.50 6.60 3.30
N ARG A 55 -10.41 6.23 2.40
CA ARG A 55 -11.06 4.92 2.40
C ARG A 55 -10.79 4.15 1.12
N MET A 56 -10.37 2.90 1.25
CA MET A 56 -10.14 1.97 0.14
C MET A 56 -11.29 0.96 0.10
N PRO A 57 -12.13 0.98 -0.94
CA PRO A 57 -13.23 0.01 -1.03
C PRO A 57 -12.69 -1.37 -1.42
N ASP A 58 -13.32 -2.42 -0.87
CA ASP A 58 -12.92 -3.82 -1.08
C ASP A 58 -12.87 -4.21 -2.57
N GLU A 59 -13.75 -3.62 -3.39
CA GLU A 59 -13.79 -3.86 -4.84
C GLU A 59 -12.53 -3.39 -5.58
N ASP A 60 -11.90 -2.32 -5.12
CA ASP A 60 -10.66 -1.82 -5.69
C ASP A 60 -9.47 -2.62 -5.14
N LEU A 61 -9.49 -2.94 -3.84
CA LEU A 61 -8.48 -3.80 -3.21
C LEU A 61 -8.43 -5.19 -3.86
N ALA A 62 -9.57 -5.75 -4.23
CA ALA A 62 -9.65 -7.02 -4.96
C ALA A 62 -8.99 -6.96 -6.36
N LYS A 63 -8.88 -5.76 -6.96
CA LYS A 63 -8.18 -5.53 -8.24
C LYS A 63 -6.69 -5.26 -8.05
N VAL A 64 -6.26 -4.88 -6.85
CA VAL A 64 -4.85 -4.59 -6.55
C VAL A 64 -4.04 -5.89 -6.55
N GLN A 65 -3.14 -6.03 -7.53
CA GLN A 65 -2.22 -7.17 -7.61
C GLN A 65 -0.77 -6.78 -7.35
N THR A 66 -0.40 -5.55 -7.75
CA THR A 66 0.98 -5.04 -7.68
C THR A 66 1.09 -3.81 -6.79
N ILE A 67 2.32 -3.46 -6.41
CA ILE A 67 2.60 -2.20 -5.69
C ILE A 67 2.18 -0.99 -6.54
N ASN A 68 2.33 -1.05 -7.86
CA ASN A 68 1.87 0.01 -8.76
C ASN A 68 0.33 0.18 -8.75
N ASP A 69 -0.42 -0.93 -8.76
CA ASP A 69 -1.88 -0.86 -8.62
C ASP A 69 -2.29 -0.19 -7.31
N LEU A 70 -1.64 -0.58 -6.20
CA LEU A 70 -1.88 0.03 -4.89
C LEU A 70 -1.56 1.53 -4.91
N ALA A 71 -0.42 1.91 -5.50
CA ALA A 71 -0.02 3.31 -5.60
C ALA A 71 -1.01 4.13 -6.44
N THR A 72 -1.49 3.56 -7.54
CA THR A 72 -2.49 4.17 -8.41
C THR A 72 -3.83 4.33 -7.68
N LEU A 73 -4.25 3.32 -6.92
CA LEU A 73 -5.45 3.37 -6.09
C LEU A 73 -5.34 4.50 -5.05
N VAL A 74 -4.27 4.49 -4.26
CA VAL A 74 -4.03 5.51 -3.23
C VAL A 74 -4.02 6.91 -3.85
N LYS A 75 -3.32 7.09 -4.97
CA LYS A 75 -3.26 8.37 -5.68
C LYS A 75 -4.62 8.91 -6.11
N ARG A 76 -5.58 8.03 -6.41
CA ARG A 76 -6.96 8.43 -6.76
C ARG A 76 -7.80 8.82 -5.54
N LEU A 77 -7.46 8.31 -4.36
CA LEU A 77 -8.20 8.49 -3.12
C LEU A 77 -7.68 9.66 -2.28
N VAL A 78 -6.38 9.94 -2.33
CA VAL A 78 -5.78 11.06 -1.60
C VAL A 78 -6.22 12.41 -2.17
N PRO A 79 -6.30 13.46 -1.34
CA PRO A 79 -6.70 14.79 -1.79
C PRO A 79 -5.73 15.41 -2.79
N PRO A 80 -6.22 16.28 -3.70
CA PRO A 80 -5.39 17.01 -4.65
C PRO A 80 -4.39 17.90 -3.90
N GLY A 81 -3.10 17.57 -4.00
CA GLY A 81 -2.00 18.19 -3.24
C GLY A 81 -1.04 17.19 -2.60
N THR A 82 -1.41 15.92 -2.53
CA THR A 82 -0.54 14.84 -2.08
C THR A 82 0.18 14.18 -3.26
N GLU A 83 1.51 14.19 -3.24
CA GLU A 83 2.33 13.55 -4.27
C GLU A 83 2.56 12.08 -3.89
N VAL A 84 1.94 11.16 -4.63
CA VAL A 84 2.07 9.71 -4.42
C VAL A 84 3.01 9.12 -5.48
N GLY A 85 4.09 8.50 -5.02
CA GLY A 85 5.05 7.74 -5.83
C GLY A 85 4.99 6.24 -5.51
N ALA A 86 5.11 5.40 -6.54
CA ALA A 86 5.23 3.95 -6.40
C ALA A 86 6.67 3.59 -5.99
#